data_AF-A0A3D4B6K6-F1
#
_entry.id   AF-A0A3D4B6K6-F1
#
_cell.length_a   1.000
_cell.length_b   1.000
_cell.length_c   1.000
_cell.angle_alpha   90.00
_cell.angle_beta   90.00
_cell.angle_gamma   90.00
#
_symmetry.space_group_name_H-M   'P 1'
#
loop_
_entity.id
_entity.type
_entity.pdbx_description
1 polymer ?
#
loop_
_entity_poly.entity_id
_entity_poly.type
_entity_poly.pdbx_seq_one_letter_code
_entity_poly.pdbx_strand_id
1 'polypeptide(L)'
;FRINLGHKDSLNPRDLIGLINRCTHKRNMDIGKIDLMNTFSFFEVDQKYAGDVLAGFRGIEYNQRNVIVEMQEAGAEQQRETTKRPGYESRRDR
;
A
#
# COMPACT_ATOMS: atom_id res chain seq x y z
N PHE A 1 4.27 3.21 -3.54
CA PHE A 1 3.47 2.22 -4.29
C PHE A 1 2.46 1.57 -3.37
N ARG A 2 1.27 1.22 -3.88
CA ARG A 2 0.26 0.39 -3.19
C ARG A 2 0.15 -0.95 -3.89
N ILE A 3 0.11 -2.04 -3.13
CA ILE A 3 -0.12 -3.40 -3.61
C ILE A 3 -1.40 -3.95 -2.98
N ASN A 4 -2.21 -4.68 -3.75
CA ASN A 4 -3.48 -5.28 -3.30
C ASN A 4 -3.32 -6.56 -2.44
N LEU A 5 -2.20 -6.67 -1.73
CA LEU A 5 -1.84 -7.79 -0.88
C LEU A 5 -1.53 -7.30 0.53
N GLY A 6 -1.94 -8.07 1.53
CA GLY A 6 -1.65 -7.75 2.93
C GLY A 6 -1.46 -8.99 3.80
N HIS A 7 -1.60 -8.81 5.11
CA HIS A 7 -1.46 -9.91 6.08
C HIS A 7 -2.47 -11.05 5.84
N LYS A 8 -3.68 -10.75 5.34
CA LYS A 8 -4.66 -11.79 5.00
C LYS A 8 -4.22 -12.68 3.84
N ASP A 9 -3.33 -12.19 2.99
CA ASP A 9 -2.77 -12.92 1.87
C ASP A 9 -1.43 -13.61 2.25
N SER A 10 -1.10 -13.67 3.55
CA SER A 10 0.18 -14.14 4.07
C SER A 10 1.39 -13.42 3.45
N LEU A 11 1.25 -12.13 3.17
CA LEU A 11 2.35 -11.29 2.72
C LEU A 11 3.16 -10.78 3.92
N ASN A 12 4.46 -11.09 3.94
CA ASN A 12 5.41 -10.54 4.91
C ASN A 12 6.40 -9.59 4.22
N PRO A 13 7.14 -8.75 4.97
CA PRO A 13 8.10 -7.81 4.37
C PRO A 13 9.18 -8.56 3.58
N ARG A 14 9.65 -9.70 4.09
CA ARG A 14 10.62 -10.56 3.41
C ARG A 14 10.08 -11.09 2.07
N ASP A 15 8.83 -11.50 2.04
CA ASP A 15 8.18 -12.01 0.82
C ASP A 15 7.99 -10.90 -0.21
N LEU A 16 7.57 -9.71 0.25
CA LEU A 16 7.43 -8.53 -0.60
C LEU A 16 8.76 -8.14 -1.23
N ILE A 17 9.84 -8.05 -0.44
CA ILE A 17 11.19 -7.76 -0.95
C ILE A 17 11.62 -8.81 -1.98
N GLY A 18 11.41 -10.09 -1.69
CA GLY A 18 11.72 -11.18 -2.62
C GLY A 18 10.90 -11.12 -3.91
N LEU A 19 9.64 -10.67 -3.83
CA LEU A 19 8.78 -10.51 -5.00
C LEU A 19 9.21 -9.30 -5.84
N ILE A 20 9.51 -8.16 -5.21
CA ILE A 20 10.05 -6.96 -5.90
C ILE A 20 11.36 -7.29 -6.64
N ASN A 21 12.30 -7.97 -5.98
CA ASN A 21 13.58 -8.36 -6.58
C ASN A 21 13.40 -9.30 -7.79
N ARG A 22 12.42 -10.22 -7.73
CA ARG A 22 12.08 -11.11 -8.84
C ARG A 22 11.44 -10.36 -10.00
N CYS A 23 10.49 -9.47 -9.72
CA CYS A 23 9.76 -8.73 -10.75
C CYS A 23 10.65 -7.73 -11.49
N THR A 24 11.59 -7.09 -10.79
CA THR A 24 12.42 -6.02 -11.34
C THR A 24 13.74 -6.54 -11.92
N HIS A 25 14.09 -7.81 -11.70
CA HIS A 25 15.38 -8.42 -12.08
C HIS A 25 16.60 -7.64 -11.55
N LYS A 26 16.42 -6.80 -10.52
CA LYS A 26 17.47 -5.99 -9.89
C LYS A 26 17.72 -6.55 -8.49
N ARG A 27 18.98 -6.88 -8.21
CA ARG A 27 19.41 -7.41 -6.91
C ARG A 27 19.69 -6.32 -5.86
N ASN A 28 19.87 -5.07 -6.29
CA ASN A 28 20.28 -3.94 -5.45
C ASN A 28 19.24 -2.81 -5.50
N MET A 29 17.97 -3.14 -5.33
CA MET A 29 16.93 -2.13 -5.19
C MET A 29 16.83 -1.69 -3.73
N ASP A 30 17.09 -0.41 -3.46
CA ASP A 30 16.81 0.19 -2.17
C ASP A 30 15.29 0.35 -2.00
N ILE A 31 14.76 -0.43 -1.06
CA ILE A 31 13.37 -0.37 -0.64
C ILE A 31 13.34 0.48 0.63
N GLY A 32 12.57 1.55 0.59
CA GLY A 32 12.39 2.47 1.71
C GLY A 32 11.40 1.92 2.73
N LYS A 33 10.45 2.76 3.15
CA LYS A 33 9.44 2.35 4.12
C LYS A 33 8.50 1.30 3.53
N ILE A 34 8.16 0.30 4.33
CA ILE A 34 7.14 -0.71 4.04
C ILE A 34 6.09 -0.64 5.14
N ASP A 35 4.83 -0.41 4.76
CA ASP A 35 3.67 -0.46 5.65
C ASP A 35 2.73 -1.59 5.18
N LEU A 36 2.68 -2.69 5.93
CA LEU A 36 1.77 -3.79 5.65
C LEU A 36 0.42 -3.54 6.34
N MET A 37 -0.68 -3.64 5.58
CA MET A 37 -2.03 -3.64 6.16
C MET A 37 -2.67 -5.02 5.99
N ASN A 38 -3.93 -5.15 6.44
CA ASN A 38 -4.64 -6.43 6.39
C ASN A 38 -4.96 -6.87 4.95
N THR A 39 -5.33 -5.95 4.06
CA THR A 39 -5.83 -6.24 2.70
C THR A 39 -5.03 -5.60 1.58
N PHE A 40 -4.18 -4.64 1.89
CA PHE A 40 -3.28 -3.96 0.96
C PHE A 40 -2.02 -3.58 1.71
N SER A 41 -0.96 -3.22 0.99
CA SER A 41 0.28 -2.78 1.61
C SER A 41 0.85 -1.63 0.80
N PHE A 42 1.72 -0.85 1.45
CA PHE A 42 2.45 0.22 0.82
C PHE A 42 3.94 -0.04 0.95
N PHE A 43 4.67 0.35 -0.08
CA PHE A 43 6.13 0.32 -0.07
C PHE A 43 6.69 1.47 -0.89
N GLU A 44 7.86 1.94 -0.48
CA GLU A 44 8.62 2.99 -1.15
C GLU A 44 9.83 2.40 -1.87
N VAL A 45 10.09 2.89 -3.07
CA VAL A 45 11.30 2.60 -3.85
C VAL A 45 11.74 3.87 -4.55
N ASP A 46 13.00 3.92 -4.95
CA ASP A 46 13.55 5.01 -5.74
C ASP A 46 12.77 5.21 -7.06
N GLN A 47 12.50 6.46 -7.42
CA GLN A 47 11.74 6.82 -8.62
C GLN A 47 12.37 6.27 -9.90
N LYS A 48 13.70 6.10 -9.92
CA LYS A 48 14.42 5.49 -11.06
C LYS A 48 13.94 4.06 -11.38
N TYR A 49 13.33 3.37 -10.43
CA TYR A 49 12.81 2.01 -10.57
C TYR A 49 11.29 1.95 -10.73
N ALA A 50 10.59 3.08 -10.75
CA ALA A 50 9.14 3.12 -10.84
C ALA A 50 8.62 2.41 -12.10
N GLY A 51 9.29 2.60 -13.23
CA GLY A 51 8.95 1.93 -14.48
C GLY A 51 9.15 0.41 -14.40
N ASP A 52 10.27 -0.04 -13.86
CA ASP A 52 10.59 -1.46 -13.68
C ASP A 52 9.59 -2.15 -12.75
N VAL A 53 9.20 -1.49 -11.66
CA VAL A 53 8.22 -2.04 -10.71
C VAL A 53 6.84 -2.16 -11.37
N LEU A 54 6.37 -1.12 -12.05
CA LEU A 54 5.06 -1.17 -12.72
C LEU A 54 5.02 -2.20 -13.86
N ALA A 55 6.12 -2.37 -14.59
CA ALA A 55 6.22 -3.37 -15.65
C ALA A 55 6.36 -4.79 -15.10
N GLY A 56 7.24 -4.99 -14.11
CA GLY A 56 7.56 -6.30 -13.56
C GLY A 56 6.43 -6.95 -12.78
N PHE A 57 5.51 -6.16 -12.23
CA PHE A 57 4.35 -6.67 -11.51
C PHE A 57 3.14 -6.99 -12.40
N ARG A 58 3.18 -6.70 -13.71
CA ARG A 58 2.08 -7.03 -14.62
C ARG A 58 1.96 -8.54 -14.82
N GLY A 59 0.80 -9.09 -14.47
CA GLY A 59 0.48 -10.50 -14.69
C GLY A 59 1.12 -11.45 -13.67
N ILE A 60 1.62 -10.93 -12.55
CA ILE A 60 2.10 -11.75 -11.44
C ILE A 60 0.91 -12.26 -10.64
N GLU A 61 0.97 -13.54 -10.28
CA GLU A 61 0.03 -14.17 -9.36
C GLU A 61 0.76 -14.55 -8.06
N TYR A 62 0.15 -14.22 -6.92
CA TYR A 62 0.65 -14.57 -5.59
C TYR A 62 -0.48 -15.22 -4.81
N ASN A 63 -0.25 -16.44 -4.31
CA ASN A 63 -1.26 -17.21 -3.58
C ASN A 63 -2.62 -17.29 -4.31
N GLN A 64 -2.59 -17.60 -5.61
CA GLN A 64 -3.78 -17.70 -6.49
C GLN A 64 -4.56 -16.39 -6.64
N ARG A 65 -3.93 -15.25 -6.35
CA ARG A 65 -4.49 -13.92 -6.47
C ARG A 65 -3.66 -13.07 -7.42
N ASN A 66 -4.34 -12.39 -8.33
CA ASN A 66 -3.69 -11.43 -9.21
C ASN A 66 -3.15 -10.25 -8.41
N VAL A 67 -1.85 -10.01 -8.58
CA VAL A 67 -1.16 -8.91 -7.93
C VAL A 67 -1.31 -7.66 -8.77
N ILE A 68 -1.78 -6.59 -8.13
CA ILE A 68 -1.97 -5.28 -8.74
C ILE A 68 -1.16 -4.28 -7.93
N VAL A 69 -0.30 -3.54 -8.63
CA VAL A 69 0.52 -2.47 -8.06
C VAL A 69 0.14 -1.14 -8.69
N GLU A 70 -0.09 -0.14 -7.85
CA GLU A 70 -0.44 1.22 -8.23
C GLU A 70 0.58 2.21 -7.66
N MET A 71 0.93 3.23 -8.44
CA MET A 71 1.70 4.36 -7.93
C MET A 71 0.77 5.26 -7.11
N GLN A 72 1.07 5.40 -5.81
CA GLN A 72 0.41 6.39 -4.96
C GLN A 72 1.34 7.59 -4.85
N GLU A 73 0.86 8.77 -5.20
CA GLU A 73 1.51 10.01 -4.81
C GLU A 73 1.30 10.20 -3.31
N ALA A 74 2.37 10.47 -2.56
CA ALA A 74 2.36 10.65 -1.11
C ALA A 74 1.71 11.99 -0.68
N GLY A 75 0.60 12.37 -1.32
CA GLY A 75 -0.07 13.67 -1.18
C GLY A 75 -1.49 13.63 -0.61
N ALA A 76 -1.96 12.48 -0.10
CA ALA A 76 -3.26 12.40 0.56
C ALA A 76 -3.09 11.94 2.01
N GLU A 77 -2.73 12.90 2.85
CA GLU A 77 -2.97 12.90 4.29
C GLU A 77 -4.42 12.46 4.55
N GLN A 78 -4.64 11.17 4.87
CA GLN A 78 -5.92 10.73 5.40
C GLN A 78 -5.96 11.12 6.88
N GLN A 79 -6.27 12.39 7.11
CA GLN A 79 -6.95 12.84 8.31
C GLN A 79 -8.21 11.96 8.48
N ARG A 80 -8.11 10.87 9.24
CA ARG A 80 -9.28 10.16 9.75
C ARG A 80 -9.67 10.79 11.07
N GLU A 81 -10.48 11.81 10.91
CA GLU A 81 -11.37 12.42 11.87
C GLU A 81 -12.29 11.38 12.51
N THR A 82 -12.21 11.22 13.84
CA THR A 82 -13.24 10.63 14.73
C THR A 82 -12.93 11.16 16.14
N THR A 83 -13.70 11.98 16.85
CA THR A 83 -15.13 12.29 16.78
C THR A 83 -15.37 13.61 17.53
N LYS A 84 -15.66 14.73 16.85
CA LYS A 84 -16.32 15.87 17.51
C LYS A 84 -17.81 15.57 17.54
N ARG A 85 -18.37 15.31 18.72
CA ARG A 85 -19.83 15.37 18.94
C ARG A 85 -20.16 16.82 19.35
N PRO A 86 -20.78 17.66 18.51
CA PRO A 86 -21.49 18.82 19.03
C PRO A 86 -22.82 18.33 19.62
N GLY A 87 -23.05 18.69 20.89
CA GLY A 87 -24.30 18.43 21.58
C GLY A 87 -25.47 19.06 20.84
N TYR A 88 -26.56 18.32 20.72
CA TYR A 88 -27.81 18.81 20.15
C TYR A 88 -28.38 19.91 21.06
N GLU A 89 -28.74 21.03 20.45
CA GLU A 89 -29.59 22.05 21.04
C GLU A 89 -30.92 21.42 21.49
N SER A 90 -31.36 21.73 22.70
CA SER A 90 -32.79 21.74 23.02
C SER A 90 -33.16 23.17 23.38
N ARG A 91 -33.55 23.94 22.37
CA ARG A 91 -34.42 25.10 22.54
C ARG A 91 -35.85 24.60 22.70
N ARG A 92 -36.46 24.98 23.82
CA ARG A 92 -37.90 25.21 24.11
C ARG A 92 -38.05 25.00 25.63
N ASP A 93 -38.64 25.90 26.40
CA ASP A 93 -39.93 26.52 26.18
C ASP A 93 -40.06 27.87 26.92
N ARG A 94 -41.20 28.50 26.66
CA ARG A 94 -41.71 29.81 27.04
C ARG A 94 -41.76 30.09 28.55
#